data_AF-A0A3B8L1J9-F1
#
_entry.id   AF-A0A3B8L1J9-F1
#
_cell.length_a   1.000
_cell.length_b   1.000
_cell.length_c   1.000
_cell.angle_alpha   90.00
_cell.angle_beta   90.00
_cell.angle_gamma   90.00
#
_symmetry.space_group_name_H-M   'P 1'
#
loop_
_entity.id
_entity.type
_entity.pdbx_description
1 polymer ?
#
loop_
_entity_poly.entity_id
_entity_poly.type
_entity_poly.pdbx_seq_one_letter_code
_entity_poly.pdbx_strand_id
1 'polypeptide(L)'
;MNWRGLQARQVLATTGTLAVLYCIVVLSYVATSPDLRFRCLLFDSTRPSGLPEEVHGVVMRRVELGRESVPPNCKLPREGDVLTRVAGGRVLSFFDFSLQVSGLRHAQLKDNGQLAQGADISEHMDTAPDLLQDTSMRRWVRIAFYSPRSPTDSSGEAIWAQHETYVLVQDIPTAEIVLSLVWFLLQLAIFAVGALAVWRRPDDGPAVLFFAMCIVTIVAFVGGFHWGLVAGSSWLNFPFIVCGVLLPVVSLHFFLAYPRPRFPLSTHKRRTLLIGYATPLVAGLV
;
A
#
# COMPACT_ATOMS: atom_id res chain seq x y z
N MET A 1 -31.27 34.57 -2.01
CA MET A 1 -30.32 33.55 -1.51
C MET A 1 -30.07 32.55 -2.64
N ASN A 2 -28.87 32.53 -3.23
CA ASN A 2 -28.57 31.76 -4.44
C ASN A 2 -28.50 30.25 -4.16
N TRP A 3 -29.50 29.50 -4.62
CA TRP A 3 -29.63 28.04 -4.42
C TRP A 3 -28.39 27.26 -4.90
N ARG A 4 -27.75 27.72 -5.98
CA ARG A 4 -26.51 27.12 -6.54
C ARG A 4 -25.30 27.23 -5.62
N GLY A 5 -25.17 28.33 -4.87
CA GLY A 5 -24.07 28.53 -3.92
C GLY A 5 -24.22 27.66 -2.67
N LEU A 6 -25.46 27.44 -2.23
CA LEU A 6 -25.74 26.57 -1.07
C LEU A 6 -25.41 25.10 -1.39
N GLN A 7 -25.80 24.63 -2.57
CA GLN A 7 -25.49 23.27 -3.04
C GLN A 7 -23.98 23.05 -3.17
N ALA A 8 -23.24 24.00 -3.75
CA ALA A 8 -21.78 23.89 -3.90
C ALA A 8 -21.07 23.76 -2.54
N ARG A 9 -21.51 24.52 -1.53
CA ARG A 9 -20.96 24.45 -0.16
C ARG A 9 -21.24 23.10 0.50
N GLN A 10 -22.46 22.58 0.35
CA GLN A 10 -22.82 21.27 0.88
C GLN A 10 -22.02 20.15 0.21
N VAL A 11 -21.82 20.23 -1.10
CA VAL A 11 -20.97 19.27 -1.84
C VAL A 11 -19.54 19.32 -1.32
N LEU A 12 -18.91 20.50 -1.24
CA LEU A 12 -17.54 20.61 -0.74
C LEU A 12 -17.38 20.13 0.70
N ALA A 13 -18.32 20.50 1.58
CA ALA A 13 -18.32 20.06 2.97
C ALA A 13 -18.45 18.54 3.07
N THR A 14 -19.41 17.93 2.36
CA THR A 14 -19.61 16.48 2.36
C THR A 14 -18.40 15.75 1.78
N THR A 15 -17.86 16.19 0.63
CA THR A 15 -16.66 15.58 0.05
C THR A 15 -15.43 15.74 0.95
N GLY A 16 -15.30 16.88 1.64
CA GLY A 16 -14.22 17.10 2.61
C GLY A 16 -14.34 16.20 3.83
N THR A 17 -15.54 16.05 4.39
CA THR A 17 -15.80 15.11 5.49
C THR A 17 -15.52 13.66 5.07
N LEU A 18 -15.97 13.25 3.89
CA LEU A 18 -15.70 11.92 3.35
C LEU A 18 -14.20 11.67 3.14
N ALA A 19 -13.45 12.67 2.67
CA ALA A 19 -12.00 12.58 2.54
C ALA A 19 -11.30 12.35 3.89
N VAL A 20 -11.70 13.10 4.92
CA VAL A 20 -11.15 12.90 6.28
C VAL A 20 -11.52 11.52 6.83
N LEU A 21 -12.78 11.09 6.67
CA LEU A 21 -13.22 9.75 7.08
C LEU A 21 -12.43 8.65 6.38
N TYR A 22 -12.21 8.79 5.06
CA TYR A 22 -11.37 7.89 4.30
C TYR A 22 -9.96 7.81 4.90
N CYS A 23 -9.33 8.95 5.20
CA CYS A 23 -8.00 8.97 5.81
C CYS A 23 -7.96 8.25 7.16
N ILE A 24 -8.97 8.47 8.03
CA ILE A 24 -9.07 7.79 9.32
C ILE A 24 -9.20 6.27 9.13
N VAL A 25 -10.05 5.83 8.19
CA VAL A 25 -10.23 4.41 7.88
C VAL A 25 -8.95 3.79 7.37
N VAL A 26 -8.24 4.44 6.43
CA VAL A 26 -6.96 3.93 5.90
C VAL A 26 -5.90 3.85 6.99
N LEU A 27 -5.71 4.91 7.78
CA LEU A 27 -4.72 4.90 8.87
C LEU A 27 -5.03 3.82 9.91
N SER A 28 -6.32 3.62 10.23
CA SER A 28 -6.76 2.55 11.13
C SER A 28 -6.52 1.16 10.52
N TYR A 29 -6.79 1.02 9.23
CA TYR A 29 -6.54 -0.22 8.48
C TYR A 29 -5.04 -0.56 8.47
N VAL A 30 -4.19 0.42 8.18
CA VAL A 30 -2.73 0.31 8.17
C VAL A 30 -2.22 -0.10 9.55
N ALA A 31 -2.62 0.61 10.62
CA ALA A 31 -2.18 0.33 11.98
C ALA A 31 -2.52 -1.09 12.48
N THR A 32 -3.46 -1.77 11.82
CA THR A 32 -3.91 -3.13 12.15
C THR A 32 -3.59 -4.15 11.06
N SER A 33 -2.75 -3.76 10.09
CA SER A 33 -2.37 -4.64 8.98
C SER A 33 -1.16 -5.49 9.35
N PRO A 34 -1.18 -6.80 9.04
CA PRO A 34 -0.03 -7.66 9.21
C PRO A 34 1.10 -7.28 8.24
N ASP A 35 2.34 -7.43 8.68
CA ASP A 35 3.55 -7.26 7.89
C ASP A 35 4.50 -8.45 8.12
N LEU A 36 5.15 -8.90 7.05
CA LEU A 36 6.17 -9.96 7.08
C LEU A 36 7.59 -9.41 7.02
N ARG A 37 7.75 -8.07 6.99
CA ARG A 37 9.05 -7.38 6.91
C ARG A 37 9.87 -7.73 5.67
N PHE A 38 9.18 -8.14 4.61
CA PHE A 38 9.74 -8.31 3.29
C PHE A 38 9.39 -7.12 2.41
N ARG A 39 10.37 -6.63 1.64
CA ARG A 39 10.13 -5.74 0.50
C ARG A 39 10.53 -6.49 -0.76
N CYS A 40 9.52 -6.90 -1.52
CA CYS A 40 9.67 -7.75 -2.68
C CYS A 40 9.46 -6.96 -3.97
N LEU A 41 10.18 -7.30 -5.02
CA LEU A 41 9.95 -6.81 -6.38
C LEU A 41 9.81 -8.00 -7.33
N LEU A 42 9.07 -7.80 -8.43
CA LEU A 42 9.12 -8.71 -9.57
C LEU A 42 10.57 -8.81 -10.08
N PHE A 43 10.87 -9.89 -10.80
CA PHE A 43 12.14 -9.96 -11.54
C PHE A 43 12.27 -8.70 -12.40
N ASP A 44 13.45 -8.09 -12.40
CA ASP A 44 13.78 -7.13 -13.45
C ASP A 44 13.79 -7.89 -14.79
N SER A 45 13.94 -7.17 -15.91
CA SER A 45 14.07 -7.79 -17.25
C SER A 45 15.10 -8.94 -17.33
N THR A 46 16.02 -9.02 -16.37
CA THR A 46 16.95 -10.14 -16.16
C THR A 46 16.56 -10.98 -14.94
N ARG A 47 16.16 -12.24 -15.20
CA ARG A 47 15.98 -13.27 -14.18
C ARG A 47 17.30 -13.52 -13.43
N PRO A 48 17.29 -13.85 -12.13
CA PRO A 48 18.50 -14.23 -11.42
C PRO A 48 19.22 -15.38 -12.15
N SER A 49 20.52 -15.24 -12.35
CA SER A 49 21.33 -16.24 -13.05
C SER A 49 21.28 -17.60 -12.33
N GLY A 50 21.11 -18.68 -13.10
CA GLY A 50 21.04 -20.05 -12.59
C GLY A 50 19.71 -20.42 -11.91
N LEU A 51 18.74 -19.51 -11.80
CA LEU A 51 17.42 -19.85 -11.25
C LEU A 51 16.67 -20.76 -12.25
N PRO A 52 16.13 -21.93 -11.81
CA PRO A 52 15.43 -22.85 -12.71
C PRO A 52 14.26 -22.16 -13.43
N GLU A 53 14.06 -22.48 -14.72
CA GLU A 53 13.11 -21.77 -15.59
C GLU A 53 11.65 -21.86 -15.11
N GLU A 54 11.31 -22.89 -14.37
CA GLU A 54 9.98 -23.15 -13.78
C GLU A 54 9.68 -22.34 -12.51
N VAL A 55 10.69 -21.71 -11.90
CA VAL A 55 10.53 -20.99 -10.62
C VAL A 55 10.08 -19.56 -10.84
N HIS A 56 8.78 -19.33 -10.71
CA HIS A 56 8.20 -18.00 -10.74
C HIS A 56 7.96 -17.47 -9.32
N GLY A 57 8.31 -16.20 -9.10
CA GLY A 57 8.26 -15.59 -7.77
C GLY A 57 8.61 -14.11 -7.79
N VAL A 58 8.77 -13.56 -6.59
CA VAL A 58 9.23 -12.19 -6.36
C VAL A 58 10.56 -12.21 -5.60
N VAL A 59 11.50 -11.36 -5.99
CA VAL A 59 12.80 -11.25 -5.32
C VAL A 59 12.65 -10.44 -4.04
N MET A 60 13.13 -10.98 -2.93
CA MET A 60 13.27 -10.27 -1.67
C MET A 60 14.42 -9.26 -1.80
N ARG A 61 14.09 -7.98 -1.97
CA ARG A 61 15.09 -6.91 -2.09
C ARG A 61 15.57 -6.41 -0.75
N ARG A 62 14.69 -6.46 0.25
CA ARG A 62 14.99 -6.09 1.62
C ARG A 62 14.28 -7.03 2.58
N VAL A 63 15.01 -7.53 3.56
CA VAL A 63 14.48 -8.43 4.59
C VAL A 63 14.85 -7.86 5.96
N GLU A 64 13.85 -7.35 6.67
CA GLU A 64 14.03 -6.74 8.01
C GLU A 64 13.54 -7.68 9.11
N LEU A 65 13.98 -8.93 9.07
CA LEU A 65 13.66 -9.95 10.06
C LEU A 65 14.76 -10.06 11.12
N GLY A 66 14.38 -9.97 12.40
CA GLY A 66 15.22 -10.42 13.50
C GLY A 66 15.28 -11.95 13.57
N ARG A 67 16.29 -12.53 14.22
CA ARG A 67 16.43 -14.00 14.31
C ARG A 67 15.26 -14.63 15.06
N GLU A 68 14.68 -13.91 16.01
CA GLU A 68 13.48 -14.27 16.76
C GLU A 68 12.20 -14.33 15.91
N SER A 69 12.23 -13.80 14.69
CA SER A 69 11.10 -13.82 13.75
C SER A 69 11.06 -15.09 12.88
N VAL A 70 11.99 -16.02 13.09
CA VAL A 70 12.05 -17.32 12.40
C VAL A 70 12.37 -18.41 13.43
N PRO A 71 11.73 -19.60 13.38
CA PRO A 71 12.01 -20.67 14.32
C PRO A 71 13.52 -21.03 14.41
N PRO A 72 13.96 -21.53 15.58
CA PRO A 72 15.30 -22.09 15.71
C PRO A 72 15.50 -23.20 14.67
N ASN A 73 16.74 -23.42 14.24
CA ASN A 73 17.12 -24.43 13.23
C ASN A 73 16.55 -24.27 11.81
N CYS A 74 15.58 -23.38 11.59
CA CYS A 74 15.11 -23.06 10.24
C CYS A 74 16.00 -22.04 9.53
N LYS A 75 16.00 -22.08 8.19
CA LYS A 75 16.74 -21.13 7.36
C LYS A 75 16.09 -19.75 7.42
N LEU A 76 16.89 -18.74 7.75
CA LEU A 76 16.48 -17.34 7.73
C LEU A 76 16.46 -16.83 6.28
N PRO A 77 15.34 -16.29 5.77
CA PRO A 77 15.28 -15.65 4.46
C PRO A 77 16.22 -14.44 4.40
N ARG A 78 16.82 -14.20 3.25
CA ARG A 78 17.81 -13.14 3.02
C ARG A 78 17.50 -12.33 1.78
N GLU A 79 18.15 -11.17 1.69
CA GLU A 79 18.12 -10.37 0.48
C GLU A 79 18.69 -11.16 -0.71
N GLY A 80 17.99 -11.12 -1.84
CA GLY A 80 18.31 -11.90 -3.04
C GLY A 80 17.56 -13.24 -3.14
N ASP A 81 16.92 -13.71 -2.07
CA ASP A 81 16.07 -14.89 -2.13
C ASP A 81 14.81 -14.64 -2.98
N VAL A 82 14.26 -15.70 -3.59
CA VAL A 82 13.05 -15.62 -4.42
C VAL A 82 11.88 -16.24 -3.67
N LEU A 83 10.93 -15.40 -3.26
CA LEU A 83 9.69 -15.82 -2.60
C LEU A 83 8.71 -16.39 -3.62
N THR A 84 8.17 -17.58 -3.34
CA THR A 84 7.26 -18.29 -4.26
C THR A 84 5.91 -18.62 -3.64
N ARG A 85 5.83 -18.73 -2.30
CA ARG A 85 4.59 -19.04 -1.59
C ARG A 85 4.53 -18.35 -0.23
N VAL A 86 3.33 -17.89 0.13
CA VAL A 86 2.99 -17.36 1.46
C VAL A 86 1.64 -17.95 1.87
N ALA A 87 1.57 -18.51 3.07
CA ALA A 87 0.33 -19.06 3.64
C ALA A 87 -0.36 -20.11 2.73
N GLY A 88 0.41 -20.93 2.01
CA GLY A 88 -0.11 -21.88 1.03
C GLY A 88 -0.42 -21.28 -0.35
N GLY A 89 -0.60 -19.97 -0.47
CA GLY A 89 -0.88 -19.25 -1.72
C GLY A 89 0.38 -18.96 -2.54
N ARG A 90 0.31 -19.20 -3.86
CA ARG A 90 1.40 -18.88 -4.79
C ARG A 90 1.59 -17.37 -4.90
N VAL A 91 2.84 -16.93 -4.98
CA VAL A 91 3.22 -15.53 -5.18
C VAL A 91 3.94 -15.43 -6.52
N LEU A 92 3.30 -14.85 -7.53
CA LEU A 92 3.90 -14.64 -8.85
C LEU A 92 4.24 -13.16 -9.08
N SER A 93 3.55 -12.27 -8.37
CA SER A 93 3.70 -10.84 -8.44
C SER A 93 3.68 -10.21 -7.05
N PHE A 94 4.07 -8.94 -6.98
CA PHE A 94 3.92 -8.15 -5.76
C PHE A 94 2.45 -8.04 -5.32
N PHE A 95 1.52 -7.99 -6.28
CA PHE A 95 0.10 -7.95 -5.98
C PHE A 95 -0.38 -9.22 -5.27
N ASP A 96 0.05 -10.39 -5.74
CA ASP A 96 -0.26 -11.67 -5.09
C ASP A 96 0.29 -11.70 -3.66
N PHE A 97 1.53 -11.24 -3.48
CA PHE A 97 2.13 -11.10 -2.15
C PHE A 97 1.29 -10.21 -1.23
N SER A 98 0.94 -9.00 -1.67
CA SER A 98 0.11 -8.07 -0.90
C SER A 98 -1.25 -8.66 -0.52
N LEU A 99 -1.89 -9.39 -1.44
CA LEU A 99 -3.15 -10.08 -1.18
C LEU A 99 -2.99 -11.18 -0.11
N GLN A 100 -1.96 -12.04 -0.23
CA GLN A 100 -1.71 -13.11 0.74
C GLN A 100 -1.44 -12.53 2.14
N VAL A 101 -0.61 -11.50 2.25
CA VAL A 101 -0.31 -10.84 3.53
C VAL A 101 -1.56 -10.19 4.13
N SER A 102 -2.33 -9.44 3.34
CA SER A 102 -3.59 -8.83 3.80
C SER A 102 -4.59 -9.88 4.31
N GLY A 103 -4.65 -11.05 3.65
CA GLY A 103 -5.48 -12.18 4.06
C GLY A 103 -5.18 -12.70 5.47
N LEU A 104 -3.93 -12.58 5.95
CA LEU A 104 -3.52 -13.07 7.27
C LEU A 104 -4.26 -12.39 8.42
N ARG A 105 -4.76 -11.18 8.21
CA ARG A 105 -5.55 -10.43 9.20
C ARG A 105 -6.80 -11.20 9.64
N HIS A 106 -7.49 -11.82 8.68
CA HIS A 106 -8.76 -12.52 8.91
C HIS A 106 -8.63 -14.04 8.79
N ALA A 107 -7.41 -14.54 8.56
CA ALA A 107 -7.15 -15.97 8.46
C ALA A 107 -7.49 -16.66 9.78
N GLN A 108 -8.33 -17.70 9.69
CA GLN A 108 -8.69 -18.57 10.79
C GLN A 108 -7.61 -19.63 10.98
N LEU A 109 -7.31 -19.96 12.24
CA LEU A 109 -6.44 -21.08 12.57
C LEU A 109 -7.19 -22.38 12.28
N LYS A 110 -6.49 -23.36 11.72
CA LYS A 110 -6.99 -24.74 11.65
C LYS A 110 -6.94 -25.38 13.04
N ASP A 111 -7.65 -26.48 13.25
CA ASP A 111 -7.73 -27.17 14.56
C ASP A 111 -6.36 -27.57 15.13
N ASN A 112 -5.39 -27.86 14.26
CA ASN A 112 -4.00 -28.16 14.61
C ASN A 112 -3.05 -26.95 14.50
N GLY A 113 -3.60 -25.73 14.42
CA GLY A 113 -2.84 -24.49 14.26
C GLY A 113 -2.36 -23.86 15.56
N GLN A 114 -2.83 -24.34 16.72
CA GLN A 114 -2.39 -23.86 18.03
C GLN A 114 -1.22 -24.71 18.54
N LEU A 115 -0.10 -24.05 18.83
CA LEU A 115 1.09 -24.72 19.35
C LEU A 115 0.98 -24.92 20.87
N ALA A 116 1.41 -26.09 21.33
CA ALA A 116 1.57 -26.35 22.76
C ALA A 116 2.70 -25.50 23.36
N GLN A 117 2.64 -25.27 24.68
CA GLN A 117 3.65 -24.49 25.38
C GLN A 117 5.04 -25.13 25.24
N GLY A 118 6.00 -24.38 24.68
CA GLY A 118 7.37 -24.85 24.48
C GLY A 118 7.57 -25.76 23.26
N ALA A 119 6.55 -25.95 22.42
CA ALA A 119 6.70 -26.70 21.17
C ALA A 119 7.65 -25.99 20.20
N ASP A 120 8.58 -26.73 19.61
CA ASP A 120 9.46 -26.21 18.57
C ASP A 120 8.76 -26.33 17.21
N ILE A 121 8.55 -25.18 16.55
CA ILE A 121 7.93 -25.11 15.23
C ILE A 121 8.73 -25.89 14.19
N SER A 122 10.06 -25.95 14.34
CA SER A 122 10.94 -26.64 13.41
C SER A 122 10.71 -28.17 13.40
N GLU A 123 10.28 -28.75 14.52
CA GLU A 123 9.99 -30.18 14.64
C GLU A 123 8.64 -30.58 14.00
N HIS A 124 7.76 -29.61 13.76
CA HIS A 124 6.40 -29.85 13.26
C HIS A 124 6.17 -29.39 11.82
N MET A 125 7.22 -29.00 11.10
CA MET A 125 7.09 -28.40 9.76
C MET A 125 6.34 -29.27 8.74
N ASP A 126 6.47 -30.59 8.83
CA ASP A 126 5.88 -31.54 7.88
C ASP A 126 4.36 -31.69 8.06
N THR A 127 3.87 -31.57 9.29
CA THR A 127 2.45 -31.81 9.65
C THR A 127 1.68 -30.53 9.97
N ALA A 128 2.39 -29.43 10.24
CA ALA A 128 1.80 -28.17 10.64
C ALA A 128 1.08 -27.46 9.48
N PRO A 129 -0.05 -26.77 9.77
CA PRO A 129 -0.76 -25.96 8.78
C PRO A 129 -0.01 -24.67 8.46
N ASP A 130 -0.36 -24.03 7.33
CA ASP A 130 0.30 -22.81 6.85
C ASP A 130 0.26 -21.60 7.81
N LEU A 131 -0.62 -21.62 8.80
CA LEU A 131 -0.75 -20.59 9.83
C LEU A 131 -0.76 -21.27 11.20
N LEU A 132 0.16 -20.83 12.05
CA LEU A 132 0.29 -21.28 13.43
C LEU A 132 0.09 -20.10 14.39
N GLN A 133 -0.34 -20.40 15.61
CA GLN A 133 -0.36 -19.46 16.71
C GLN A 133 0.30 -20.08 17.94
N ASP A 134 1.23 -19.34 18.55
CA ASP A 134 1.88 -19.75 19.79
C ASP A 134 1.06 -19.37 21.03
N THR A 135 1.49 -19.86 22.19
CA THR A 135 0.85 -19.56 23.48
C THR A 135 0.95 -18.08 23.88
N SER A 136 1.82 -17.30 23.23
CA SER A 136 1.93 -15.85 23.39
C SER A 136 1.02 -15.07 22.44
N MET A 137 0.07 -15.76 21.78
CA MET A 137 -0.85 -15.23 20.78
C MET A 137 -0.19 -14.72 19.50
N ARG A 138 1.11 -14.98 19.29
CA ARG A 138 1.80 -14.56 18.07
C ARG A 138 1.49 -15.52 16.93
N ARG A 139 1.28 -14.97 15.75
CA ARG A 139 0.95 -15.73 14.54
C ARG A 139 2.20 -15.94 13.70
N TRP A 140 2.35 -17.16 13.19
CA TRP A 140 3.46 -17.56 12.35
C TRP A 140 2.91 -18.08 11.03
N VAL A 141 3.47 -17.61 9.91
CA VAL A 141 3.02 -18.01 8.57
C VAL A 141 4.10 -18.81 7.87
N ARG A 142 3.71 -19.89 7.20
CA ARG A 142 4.61 -20.68 6.36
C ARG A 142 4.89 -19.94 5.05
N ILE A 143 6.16 -19.88 4.68
CA ILE A 143 6.62 -19.36 3.40
C ILE A 143 7.51 -20.38 2.68
N ALA A 144 7.55 -20.29 1.36
CA ALA A 144 8.49 -21.05 0.53
C ALA A 144 9.30 -20.09 -0.34
N PHE A 145 10.62 -20.28 -0.36
CA PHE A 145 11.55 -19.43 -1.09
C PHE A 145 12.73 -20.22 -1.63
N TYR A 146 13.35 -19.69 -2.68
CA TYR A 146 14.61 -20.21 -3.23
C TYR A 146 15.75 -19.32 -2.80
N SER A 147 16.86 -19.92 -2.37
CA SER A 147 18.10 -19.22 -2.06
C SER A 147 19.22 -19.64 -2.99
N PRO A 148 20.09 -18.71 -3.41
CA PRO A 148 21.31 -19.06 -4.09
C PRO A 148 22.29 -19.70 -3.10
N ARG A 149 22.88 -20.82 -3.46
CA ARG A 149 23.98 -21.46 -2.73
C ARG A 149 25.26 -20.78 -3.21
N SER A 150 26.15 -20.37 -2.30
CA SER A 150 27.47 -19.88 -2.69
C SER A 150 28.15 -20.89 -3.61
N PRO A 151 28.71 -20.47 -4.75
CA PRO A 151 29.40 -21.39 -5.63
C PRO A 151 30.61 -21.97 -4.88
N THR A 152 30.60 -23.28 -4.67
CA THR A 152 31.75 -24.03 -4.15
C THR A 152 32.79 -24.28 -5.25
N ASP A 153 32.40 -24.17 -6.52
CA ASP A 153 33.28 -24.36 -7.67
C ASP A 153 33.34 -23.10 -8.55
N SER A 154 34.49 -22.93 -9.22
CA SER A 154 34.85 -21.83 -10.11
C SER A 154 34.02 -21.73 -11.41
N SER A 155 32.94 -22.52 -11.55
CA SER A 155 32.03 -22.53 -12.71
C SER A 155 31.03 -21.37 -12.72
N GLY A 156 30.94 -20.57 -11.66
CA GLY A 156 30.21 -19.28 -11.67
C GLY A 156 28.69 -19.36 -11.72
N GLU A 157 28.08 -20.54 -11.85
CA GLU A 157 26.64 -20.72 -11.78
C GLU A 157 26.16 -20.93 -10.34
N ALA A 158 25.21 -20.09 -9.90
CA ALA A 158 24.59 -20.22 -8.59
C ALA A 158 23.64 -21.42 -8.58
N ILE A 159 23.91 -22.40 -7.71
CA ILE A 159 22.99 -23.52 -7.48
C ILE A 159 21.88 -23.03 -6.56
N TRP A 160 20.61 -23.13 -6.98
CA TRP A 160 19.48 -22.71 -6.16
C TRP A 160 18.88 -23.88 -5.39
N ALA A 161 18.52 -23.64 -4.13
CA ALA A 161 17.85 -24.62 -3.29
C ALA A 161 16.52 -24.03 -2.78
N GLN A 162 15.47 -24.85 -2.83
CA GLN A 162 14.18 -24.51 -2.25
C GLN A 162 14.22 -24.73 -0.73
N HIS A 163 13.63 -23.78 0.00
CA HIS A 163 13.48 -23.83 1.44
C HIS A 163 12.05 -23.46 1.82
N GLU A 164 11.56 -24.09 2.86
CA GLU A 164 10.35 -23.66 3.56
C GLU A 164 10.72 -23.25 4.98
N THR A 165 9.98 -22.29 5.54
CA THR A 165 10.15 -21.88 6.93
C THR A 165 8.88 -21.19 7.42
N TYR A 166 8.77 -20.99 8.73
CA TYR A 166 7.78 -20.11 9.33
C TYR A 166 8.39 -18.74 9.61
N VAL A 167 7.59 -17.70 9.41
CA VAL A 167 7.96 -16.32 9.71
C VAL A 167 6.89 -15.71 10.60
N LEU A 168 7.34 -14.97 11.61
CA LEU A 168 6.47 -14.25 12.51
C LEU A 168 5.70 -13.15 11.76
N VAL A 169 4.39 -13.14 11.91
CA VAL A 169 3.53 -12.05 11.46
C VAL A 169 3.66 -10.90 12.44
N GLN A 170 4.14 -9.76 11.97
CA GLN A 170 4.46 -8.59 12.77
C GLN A 170 3.53 -7.43 12.43
N ASP A 171 3.53 -6.40 13.27
CA ASP A 171 2.92 -5.12 12.94
C ASP A 171 3.85 -4.28 12.06
N ILE A 172 3.26 -3.31 11.36
CA ILE A 172 4.00 -2.32 10.57
C ILE A 172 5.00 -1.57 11.47
N PRO A 173 6.22 -1.28 10.97
CA PRO A 173 7.20 -0.51 11.73
C PRO A 173 6.63 0.83 12.23
N THR A 174 6.74 1.07 13.54
CA THR A 174 6.23 2.30 14.19
C THR A 174 6.76 3.58 13.55
N ALA A 175 8.02 3.56 13.08
CA ALA A 175 8.63 4.72 12.40
C ALA A 175 7.87 5.11 11.12
N GLU A 176 7.40 4.14 10.34
CA GLU A 176 6.61 4.41 9.12
C GLU A 176 5.26 5.05 9.50
N ILE A 177 4.62 4.56 10.57
CA ILE A 177 3.35 5.11 11.09
C ILE A 177 3.56 6.55 11.58
N VAL A 178 4.59 6.80 12.39
CA VAL A 178 4.88 8.15 12.92
C VAL A 178 5.16 9.13 11.78
N LEU A 179 5.97 8.74 10.79
CA LEU A 179 6.25 9.57 9.63
C LEU A 179 4.96 9.90 8.84
N SER A 180 4.11 8.90 8.61
CA SER A 180 2.82 9.10 7.94
C SER A 180 1.89 10.04 8.71
N LEU A 181 1.88 9.93 10.05
CA LEU A 181 1.05 10.74 10.94
C LEU A 181 1.50 12.20 10.95
N VAL A 182 2.82 12.45 11.02
CA VAL A 182 3.38 13.81 10.96
C VAL A 182 2.98 14.49 9.66
N TRP A 183 3.15 13.80 8.52
CA TRP A 183 2.77 14.38 7.23
C TRP A 183 1.25 14.55 7.08
N PHE A 184 0.46 13.60 7.59
CA PHE A 184 -0.99 13.72 7.61
C PHE A 184 -1.46 14.94 8.41
N LEU A 185 -0.88 15.22 9.57
CA LEU A 185 -1.22 16.40 10.37
C LEU A 185 -0.88 17.72 9.65
N LEU A 186 0.26 17.78 8.97
CA LEU A 186 0.64 18.93 8.13
C LEU A 186 -0.38 19.13 7.00
N GLN A 187 -0.74 18.05 6.31
CA GLN A 187 -1.73 18.08 5.23
C GLN A 187 -3.11 18.48 5.75
N LEU A 188 -3.51 18.00 6.93
CA LEU A 188 -4.76 18.33 7.59
C LEU A 188 -4.82 19.81 7.99
N ALA A 189 -3.71 20.41 8.41
CA ALA A 189 -3.64 21.84 8.69
C ALA A 189 -3.88 22.68 7.42
N ILE A 190 -3.24 22.32 6.30
CA ILE A 190 -3.46 22.99 5.00
C ILE A 190 -4.91 22.81 4.55
N PHE A 191 -5.46 21.60 4.69
CA PHE A 191 -6.85 21.30 4.41
C PHE A 191 -7.80 22.16 5.25
N ALA A 192 -7.55 22.31 6.54
CA ALA A 192 -8.36 23.11 7.45
C ALA A 192 -8.33 24.60 7.06
N VAL A 193 -7.16 25.14 6.67
CA VAL A 193 -7.04 26.50 6.14
C VAL A 193 -7.86 26.67 4.86
N GLY A 194 -7.81 25.70 3.94
CA GLY A 194 -8.63 25.71 2.72
C GLY A 194 -10.13 25.67 3.01
N ALA A 195 -10.55 24.82 3.94
CA ALA A 195 -11.95 24.73 4.39
C ALA A 195 -12.42 26.06 4.98
N LEU A 196 -11.60 26.67 5.86
CA LEU A 196 -11.91 27.96 6.48
C LEU A 196 -11.98 29.09 5.44
N ALA A 197 -11.10 29.09 4.43
CA ALA A 197 -11.11 30.07 3.35
C ALA A 197 -12.43 30.02 2.58
N VAL A 198 -12.87 28.83 2.15
CA VAL A 198 -14.18 28.64 1.48
C VAL A 198 -15.34 28.99 2.40
N TRP A 199 -15.26 28.65 3.69
CA TRP A 199 -16.32 28.97 4.63
C TRP A 199 -16.52 30.48 4.81
N ARG A 200 -15.41 31.23 4.85
CA ARG A 200 -15.42 32.69 4.97
C ARG A 200 -15.74 33.39 3.66
N ARG A 201 -15.38 32.81 2.51
CA ARG A 201 -15.54 33.40 1.17
C ARG A 201 -16.04 32.36 0.16
N PRO A 202 -17.31 31.94 0.25
CA PRO A 202 -17.82 30.83 -0.57
C PRO A 202 -17.94 31.17 -2.07
N ASP A 203 -18.04 32.46 -2.41
CA ASP A 203 -18.13 32.92 -3.79
C ASP A 203 -16.75 33.18 -4.44
N ASP A 204 -15.66 32.97 -3.68
CA ASP A 204 -14.28 33.11 -4.15
C ASP A 204 -13.84 31.83 -4.88
N GLY A 205 -13.92 31.86 -6.23
CA GLY A 205 -13.61 30.71 -7.08
C GLY A 205 -12.25 30.07 -6.81
N PRO A 206 -11.15 30.85 -6.71
CA PRO A 206 -9.86 30.33 -6.28
C PRO A 206 -9.85 29.64 -4.91
N ALA A 207 -10.57 30.16 -3.91
CA ALA A 207 -10.66 29.50 -2.59
C ALA A 207 -11.34 28.13 -2.70
N VAL A 208 -12.42 28.03 -3.50
CA VAL A 208 -13.11 26.78 -3.79
C VAL A 208 -12.18 25.77 -4.49
N LEU A 209 -11.43 26.21 -5.50
CA LEU A 209 -10.48 25.35 -6.21
C LEU A 209 -9.32 24.92 -5.31
N PHE A 210 -8.82 25.80 -4.45
CA PHE A 210 -7.80 25.46 -3.46
C PHE A 210 -8.30 24.38 -2.50
N PHE A 211 -9.51 24.51 -1.97
CA PHE A 211 -10.05 23.50 -1.07
C PHE A 211 -10.33 22.17 -1.80
N ALA A 212 -10.84 22.21 -3.02
CA ALA A 212 -10.99 21.01 -3.85
C ALA A 212 -9.65 20.31 -4.09
N MET A 213 -8.57 21.07 -4.34
CA MET A 213 -7.21 20.55 -4.42
C MET A 213 -6.81 19.90 -3.10
N CYS A 214 -7.01 20.54 -1.94
CA CYS A 214 -6.70 19.95 -0.64
C CYS A 214 -7.44 18.62 -0.39
N ILE A 215 -8.71 18.50 -0.80
CA ILE A 215 -9.51 17.28 -0.70
C ILE A 215 -8.86 16.14 -1.50
N VAL A 216 -8.55 16.36 -2.78
CA VAL A 216 -7.93 15.30 -3.60
C VAL A 216 -6.51 14.99 -3.11
N THR A 217 -5.74 16.00 -2.67
CA THR A 217 -4.38 15.81 -2.18
C THR A 217 -4.33 14.96 -0.92
N ILE A 218 -5.22 15.19 0.07
CA ILE A 218 -5.15 14.44 1.33
C ILE A 218 -5.50 12.96 1.13
N VAL A 219 -6.48 12.65 0.28
CA VAL A 219 -6.85 11.28 -0.09
C VAL A 219 -5.75 10.60 -0.89
N ALA A 220 -5.22 11.29 -1.91
CA ALA A 220 -4.13 10.79 -2.74
C ALA A 220 -2.85 10.56 -1.93
N PHE A 221 -2.52 11.46 -1.01
CA PHE A 221 -1.37 11.33 -0.12
C PHE A 221 -1.50 10.09 0.77
N VAL A 222 -2.58 9.96 1.56
CA VAL A 222 -2.73 8.84 2.51
C VAL A 222 -2.80 7.51 1.77
N GLY A 223 -3.55 7.46 0.66
CA GLY A 223 -3.61 6.25 -0.18
C GLY A 223 -2.27 5.91 -0.81
N GLY A 224 -1.53 6.91 -1.32
CA GLY A 224 -0.24 6.72 -1.97
C GLY A 224 0.88 6.34 -1.00
N PHE A 225 0.90 6.93 0.19
CA PHE A 225 1.89 6.60 1.22
C PHE A 225 1.75 5.14 1.68
N HIS A 226 0.52 4.63 1.74
CA HIS A 226 0.22 3.26 2.15
C HIS A 226 -0.21 2.35 1.00
N TRP A 227 0.19 2.67 -0.24
CA TRP A 227 -0.33 2.02 -1.45
C TRP A 227 -0.19 0.50 -1.44
N GLY A 228 0.91 -0.04 -0.89
CA GLY A 228 1.16 -1.48 -0.84
C GLY A 228 0.12 -2.28 -0.03
N LEU A 229 -0.52 -1.63 0.95
CA LEU A 229 -1.59 -2.19 1.78
C LEU A 229 -2.97 -1.86 1.22
N VAL A 230 -3.13 -0.63 0.72
CA VAL A 230 -4.38 -0.14 0.13
C VAL A 230 -4.72 -0.87 -1.17
N ALA A 231 -3.72 -1.22 -1.98
CA ALA A 231 -3.91 -1.93 -3.25
C ALA A 231 -4.57 -3.30 -3.08
N GLY A 232 -4.39 -3.96 -1.92
CA GLY A 232 -5.03 -5.23 -1.61
C GLY A 232 -6.54 -5.13 -1.30
N SER A 233 -7.07 -3.91 -1.11
CA SER A 233 -8.49 -3.67 -0.81
C SER A 233 -9.11 -2.76 -1.86
N SER A 234 -9.96 -3.33 -2.74
CA SER A 234 -10.62 -2.57 -3.81
C SER A 234 -11.41 -1.37 -3.29
N TRP A 235 -12.02 -1.50 -2.11
CA TRP A 235 -12.80 -0.42 -1.48
C TRP A 235 -11.94 0.78 -1.04
N LEU A 236 -10.74 0.52 -0.50
CA LEU A 236 -9.80 1.59 -0.13
C LEU A 236 -9.04 2.12 -1.35
N ASN A 237 -8.76 1.24 -2.31
CA ASN A 237 -8.02 1.58 -3.51
C ASN A 237 -8.80 2.51 -4.44
N PHE A 238 -10.12 2.36 -4.56
CA PHE A 238 -10.93 3.16 -5.47
C PHE A 238 -10.90 4.68 -5.17
N PRO A 239 -11.17 5.16 -3.93
CA PRO A 239 -11.04 6.58 -3.61
C PRO A 239 -9.62 7.12 -3.83
N PHE A 240 -8.59 6.32 -3.52
CA PHE A 240 -7.19 6.66 -3.77
C PHE A 240 -6.93 6.89 -5.25
N ILE A 241 -7.31 5.96 -6.13
CA ILE A 241 -7.11 6.06 -7.58
C ILE A 241 -7.82 7.30 -8.12
N VAL A 242 -9.10 7.49 -7.77
CA VAL A 242 -9.89 8.64 -8.23
C VAL A 242 -9.21 9.95 -7.84
N CYS A 243 -8.78 10.10 -6.59
CA CYS A 243 -8.13 11.33 -6.14
C CYS A 243 -6.72 11.49 -6.70
N GLY A 244 -5.95 10.41 -6.85
CA GLY A 244 -4.61 10.44 -7.45
C GLY A 244 -4.64 10.87 -8.92
N VAL A 245 -5.62 10.37 -9.67
CA VAL A 245 -5.86 10.73 -11.08
C VAL A 245 -6.39 12.16 -11.22
N LEU A 246 -7.22 12.63 -10.29
CA LEU A 246 -7.73 14.01 -10.28
C LEU A 246 -6.72 15.05 -9.77
N LEU A 247 -5.78 14.65 -8.92
CA LEU A 247 -4.79 15.55 -8.31
C LEU A 247 -4.07 16.45 -9.33
N PRO A 248 -3.47 15.95 -10.42
CA PRO A 248 -2.75 16.80 -11.38
C PRO A 248 -3.68 17.80 -12.08
N VAL A 249 -4.88 17.38 -12.51
CA VAL A 249 -5.81 18.27 -13.21
C VAL A 249 -6.40 19.34 -12.29
N VAL A 250 -6.79 18.98 -11.06
CA VAL A 250 -7.34 19.94 -10.09
C VAL A 250 -6.26 20.95 -9.67
N SER A 251 -5.03 20.49 -9.47
CA SER A 251 -3.88 21.37 -9.18
C SER A 251 -3.60 22.33 -10.34
N LEU A 252 -3.55 21.82 -11.57
CA LEU A 252 -3.38 22.64 -12.77
C LEU A 252 -4.49 23.67 -12.93
N HIS A 253 -5.74 23.27 -12.69
CA HIS A 253 -6.89 24.19 -12.74
C HIS A 253 -6.74 25.32 -11.71
N PHE A 254 -6.36 24.99 -10.47
CA PHE A 254 -6.08 26.01 -9.45
C PHE A 254 -4.98 27.00 -9.90
N PHE A 255 -3.83 26.49 -10.37
CA PHE A 255 -2.71 27.35 -10.79
C PHE A 255 -2.99 28.17 -12.06
N LEU A 256 -3.90 27.71 -12.93
CA LEU A 256 -4.35 28.49 -14.08
C LEU A 256 -5.40 29.53 -13.71
N ALA A 257 -6.16 29.33 -12.63
CA ALA A 257 -7.21 30.23 -12.17
C ALA A 257 -6.69 31.32 -11.20
N TYR A 258 -5.72 30.98 -10.35
CA TYR A 258 -5.16 31.86 -9.33
C TYR A 258 -3.81 32.47 -9.75
N PRO A 259 -3.49 33.73 -9.40
CA PRO A 259 -4.37 34.74 -8.78
C PRO A 259 -5.32 35.42 -9.77
N ARG A 260 -5.09 35.25 -11.08
CA ARG A 260 -5.98 35.65 -12.16
C ARG A 260 -5.93 34.59 -13.27
N PRO A 261 -7.01 34.38 -14.03
CA PRO A 261 -7.03 33.40 -15.12
C PRO A 261 -5.89 33.62 -16.12
N ARG A 262 -5.06 32.60 -16.32
CA ARG A 262 -3.94 32.59 -17.28
C ARG A 262 -4.31 31.84 -18.56
N PHE A 263 -3.60 32.10 -19.65
CA PHE A 263 -3.71 31.29 -20.87
C PHE A 263 -3.34 29.83 -20.55
N PRO A 264 -4.08 28.81 -21.05
CA PRO A 264 -5.22 28.90 -21.98
C PRO A 264 -6.60 29.02 -21.31
N LEU A 265 -6.70 29.07 -19.98
CA LEU A 265 -7.98 29.16 -19.27
C LEU A 265 -8.69 30.51 -19.50
N SER A 266 -7.94 31.60 -19.67
CA SER A 266 -8.48 32.94 -19.94
C SER A 266 -9.17 33.05 -21.31
N THR A 267 -8.67 32.34 -22.33
CA THR A 267 -9.16 32.42 -23.71
C THR A 267 -10.07 31.26 -24.09
N HIS A 268 -9.75 30.03 -23.64
CA HIS A 268 -10.41 28.80 -24.06
C HIS A 268 -10.99 28.02 -22.89
N LYS A 269 -11.62 28.69 -21.92
CA LYS A 269 -12.11 28.11 -20.66
C LYS A 269 -12.76 26.73 -20.80
N ARG A 270 -13.78 26.58 -21.66
CA ARG A 270 -14.49 25.30 -21.83
C ARG A 270 -13.60 24.19 -22.39
N ARG A 271 -12.78 24.50 -23.41
CA ARG A 271 -11.89 23.50 -24.03
C ARG A 271 -10.79 23.07 -23.07
N THR A 272 -10.16 24.03 -22.38
CA THR A 272 -9.12 23.76 -21.38
C THR A 272 -9.63 22.84 -20.27
N LEU A 273 -10.83 23.12 -19.73
CA LEU A 273 -11.43 22.28 -18.71
C LEU A 273 -11.87 20.91 -19.25
N LEU A 274 -12.48 20.86 -20.43
CA LEU A 274 -12.93 19.61 -21.03
C LEU A 274 -11.74 18.68 -21.30
N ILE A 275 -10.68 19.18 -21.94
CA ILE A 275 -9.45 18.40 -22.20
C ILE A 275 -8.82 17.99 -20.87
N GLY A 276 -8.63 18.94 -19.95
CA GLY A 276 -7.96 18.70 -18.68
C GLY A 276 -8.63 17.60 -17.85
N TYR A 277 -9.96 17.61 -17.74
CA TYR A 277 -10.71 16.63 -16.95
C TYR A 277 -11.08 15.35 -17.74
N ALA A 278 -11.12 15.38 -19.07
CA ALA A 278 -11.36 14.18 -19.88
C ALA A 278 -10.14 13.26 -19.94
N THR A 279 -8.92 13.80 -20.00
CA THR A 279 -7.68 13.00 -20.00
C THR A 279 -7.61 11.99 -18.84
N PRO A 280 -7.79 12.39 -17.56
CA PRO A 280 -7.80 11.45 -16.45
C PRO A 280 -8.94 10.43 -16.51
N LEU A 281 -10.13 10.81 -17.03
CA LEU A 281 -11.26 9.90 -17.23
C LEU A 281 -10.96 8.82 -18.27
N VAL A 282 -10.35 9.21 -19.39
CA VAL A 282 -9.94 8.27 -20.45
C VAL A 282 -8.79 7.39 -19.98
N ALA A 283 -7.80 7.97 -19.29
CA ALA A 283 -6.66 7.22 -18.76
C ALA A 283 -7.08 6.19 -17.69
N GLY A 284 -8.15 6.44 -16.94
CA GLY A 284 -8.68 5.48 -15.97
C GLY A 284 -9.52 4.35 -16.59
N LEU A 285 -9.85 4.41 -17.89
CA LEU A 285 -10.63 3.39 -18.61
C LEU A 285 -9.75 2.42 -19.42
N VAL A 286 -8.46 2.73 -19.58
CA VAL A 286 -7.46 1.91 -20.29
C VAL A 286 -6.57 1.21 -19.27
#